data_AF-A0A7J5LFT1-F1
#
_entry.id   AF-A0A7J5LFT1-F1
#
_cell.length_a   1.000
_cell.length_b   1.000
_cell.length_c   1.000
_cell.angle_alpha   90.00
_cell.angle_beta   90.00
_cell.angle_gamma   90.00
#
_symmetry.space_group_name_H-M   'P 1'
#
loop_
_entity.id
_entity.type
_entity.pdbx_description
1 polymer ?
#
loop_
_entity_poly.entity_id
_entity_poly.type
_entity_poly.pdbx_seq_one_letter_code
_entity_poly.pdbx_strand_id
1 'polypeptide(L)'
;MYVIVEKAKLEGKFFGIMNTLPDGRVYIPISEMRNVGTLLDIDIIGSARELKELIDKQQEAMQGTEDIDPGFSVTPGEEEEIDPGFSQEPNPDSDSGASEEGEGSVTGPEQPAGAKTDGKRKGGGR
;
A
#
# COMPACT_ATOMS: atom_id res chain seq x y z
N MET A 1 18.30 -16.81 -5.00
CA MET A 1 18.33 -16.59 -6.46
C MET A 1 17.00 -16.05 -6.92
N TYR A 2 17.06 -14.97 -7.70
CA TYR A 2 15.92 -14.23 -8.20
C TYR A 2 16.01 -14.11 -9.72
N VAL A 3 14.86 -13.93 -10.35
CA VAL A 3 14.72 -13.67 -11.78
C VAL A 3 14.17 -12.27 -11.94
N ILE A 4 14.80 -11.47 -12.80
CA ILE A 4 14.32 -10.15 -13.21
C ILE A 4 13.74 -10.26 -14.60
N VAL A 5 12.55 -9.71 -14.80
CA VAL A 5 11.81 -9.77 -16.05
C VAL A 5 10.93 -8.54 -16.22
N GLU A 6 10.59 -8.20 -17.46
CA GLU A 6 9.60 -7.16 -17.75
C GLU A 6 8.23 -7.51 -17.17
N LYS A 7 7.57 -6.50 -16.59
CA LYS A 7 6.23 -6.65 -15.99
C LYS A 7 5.22 -7.27 -16.96
N ALA A 8 5.20 -6.81 -18.21
CA ALA A 8 4.27 -7.29 -19.25
C ALA A 8 4.38 -8.80 -19.52
N LYS A 9 5.57 -9.40 -19.33
CA LYS A 9 5.77 -10.84 -19.56
C LYS A 9 5.12 -11.72 -18.47
N LEU A 10 4.84 -11.12 -17.30
CA LEU A 10 4.21 -11.77 -16.15
C LEU A 10 2.70 -11.52 -16.05
N GLU A 11 2.17 -10.56 -16.81
CA GLU A 11 0.74 -10.23 -16.80
C GLU A 11 -0.12 -11.45 -17.15
N GLY A 12 -1.11 -11.75 -16.29
CA GLY A 12 -1.99 -12.91 -16.45
C GLY A 12 -1.36 -14.28 -16.17
N LYS A 13 -0.06 -14.35 -15.86
CA LYS A 13 0.65 -15.60 -15.53
C LYS A 13 1.04 -15.68 -14.06
N PHE A 14 1.45 -14.56 -13.48
CA PHE A 14 1.88 -14.49 -12.09
C PHE A 14 0.76 -13.91 -11.22
N PHE A 15 0.36 -14.66 -10.20
CA PHE A 15 -0.74 -14.30 -9.29
C PHE A 15 -0.26 -13.94 -7.87
N GLY A 16 1.05 -13.77 -7.69
CA GLY A 16 1.65 -13.36 -6.41
C GLY A 16 1.88 -11.85 -6.32
N ILE A 17 2.52 -11.43 -5.22
CA ILE A 17 2.94 -10.03 -5.03
C ILE A 17 4.08 -9.74 -6.00
N MET A 18 3.87 -8.78 -6.90
CA MET A 18 4.85 -8.34 -7.88
C MET A 18 5.74 -7.25 -7.29
N ASN A 19 6.93 -7.62 -6.84
CA ASN A 19 7.92 -6.63 -6.44
C ASN A 19 8.61 -6.03 -7.67
N THR A 20 8.74 -4.71 -7.69
CA THR A 20 9.26 -3.97 -8.85
C THR A 20 10.60 -3.32 -8.49
N LEU A 21 11.55 -3.38 -9.42
CA LEU A 21 12.80 -2.63 -9.38
C LEU A 21 12.55 -1.14 -9.70
N PRO A 22 13.46 -0.23 -9.32
CA PRO A 22 13.35 1.18 -9.66
C PRO A 22 13.25 1.45 -11.17
N ASP A 23 13.88 0.62 -12.00
CA ASP A 23 13.77 0.67 -13.46
C ASP A 23 12.43 0.16 -14.05
N GLY A 24 11.49 -0.27 -13.20
CA GLY A 24 10.16 -0.73 -13.60
C GLY A 24 10.04 -2.22 -13.94
N ARG A 25 11.16 -2.97 -13.95
CA ARG A 25 11.13 -4.44 -14.12
C ARG A 25 10.68 -5.12 -12.83
N VAL A 26 10.21 -6.35 -12.94
CA VAL A 26 9.73 -7.14 -11.81
C VAL A 26 10.78 -8.18 -11.45
N TYR A 27 11.01 -8.35 -10.15
CA TYR A 27 11.85 -9.44 -9.65
C TYR A 27 11.01 -10.43 -8.86
N ILE A 28 11.22 -11.73 -9.13
CA ILE A 28 10.55 -12.82 -8.42
C ILE A 28 11.57 -13.86 -7.97
N PRO A 29 11.35 -14.55 -6.83
CA PRO A 29 12.20 -15.66 -6.44
C PRO A 29 12.09 -16.78 -7.48
N ILE A 30 13.19 -17.48 -7.77
CA ILE A 30 13.18 -18.51 -8.82
C ILE A 30 12.16 -19.64 -8.56
N SER A 31 11.75 -19.86 -7.31
CA SER A 31 10.66 -20.78 -6.96
C SER A 31 9.35 -20.45 -7.69
N GLU A 32 9.08 -19.17 -7.91
CA GLU A 32 7.87 -18.69 -8.60
C GLU A 32 7.88 -18.95 -10.10
N MET A 33 9.04 -19.20 -10.70
CA MET A 33 9.13 -19.54 -12.13
C MET A 33 8.35 -20.82 -12.46
N ARG A 34 8.16 -21.72 -11.48
CA ARG A 34 7.32 -22.91 -11.64
C ARG A 34 5.87 -22.58 -11.98
N ASN A 35 5.37 -21.46 -11.44
CA ASN A 35 3.99 -21.01 -11.63
C ASN A 35 3.84 -20.19 -12.92
N VAL A 36 4.89 -19.47 -13.32
CA VAL A 36 4.89 -18.60 -14.50
C VAL A 36 5.15 -19.37 -15.81
N GLY A 37 5.94 -20.44 -15.74
CA GLY A 37 6.37 -21.21 -16.91
C GLY A 37 7.63 -20.64 -17.56
N THR A 38 7.77 -20.85 -18.87
CA THR A 38 8.97 -20.42 -19.62
C THR A 38 8.92 -18.93 -19.95
N LEU A 39 9.98 -18.21 -19.58
CA LEU A 39 10.21 -16.82 -19.97
C LEU A 39 11.52 -16.73 -20.76
N LEU A 40 11.55 -15.85 -21.75
CA LEU A 40 12.74 -15.51 -22.53
C LEU A 40 13.21 -14.10 -22.14
N ASP A 41 14.49 -13.83 -22.38
CA ASP A 41 15.17 -12.56 -22.09
C ASP A 41 14.94 -12.13 -20.64
N ILE A 42 15.49 -12.94 -19.73
CA ILE A 42 15.46 -12.73 -18.29
C ILE A 42 16.88 -12.56 -17.76
N ASP A 43 17.02 -11.79 -16.68
CA ASP A 43 18.25 -11.74 -15.91
C ASP A 43 18.10 -12.59 -14.64
N ILE A 44 19.21 -13.18 -14.19
CA ILE A 44 19.24 -14.00 -12.96
C ILE A 44 20.21 -13.36 -11.97
N ILE A 45 19.72 -13.13 -10.74
CA ILE A 45 20.51 -12.64 -9.62
C ILE A 45 20.73 -13.78 -8.63
N GLY A 46 21.99 -14.09 -8.33
CA GLY A 46 22.38 -15.25 -7.52
C GLY A 46 21.86 -15.17 -6.09
N SER A 47 21.91 -13.97 -5.49
CA SER A 47 21.65 -13.78 -4.06
C SER A 47 20.70 -12.61 -3.73
N ALA A 48 20.18 -12.60 -2.51
CA ALA A 48 19.40 -11.47 -2.00
C ALA A 48 20.25 -10.21 -1.78
N ARG A 49 21.56 -10.40 -1.51
CA ARG A 49 22.50 -9.28 -1.32
C ARG A 49 22.73 -8.53 -2.63
N GLU A 50 23.04 -9.25 -3.69
CA GLU A 50 23.20 -8.68 -5.04
C GLU A 50 21.92 -7.98 -5.52
N LEU A 51 20.75 -8.56 -5.24
CA LEU A 51 19.47 -7.93 -5.58
C LEU A 51 19.29 -6.60 -4.85
N LYS A 52 19.59 -6.57 -3.55
CA LYS A 52 19.51 -5.35 -2.74
C LYS A 52 20.48 -4.29 -3.25
N GLU A 53 21.73 -4.65 -3.48
CA GLU A 53 22.76 -3.74 -4.01
C GLU A 53 22.35 -3.17 -5.37
N LEU A 54 21.70 -3.97 -6.23
CA LEU A 54 21.17 -3.51 -7.51
C LEU A 54 20.04 -2.49 -7.31
N ILE A 55 19.10 -2.74 -6.39
CA ILE A 55 18.01 -1.80 -6.08
C ILE A 55 18.56 -0.49 -5.52
N ASP A 56 19.44 -0.57 -4.53
CA ASP A 56 20.03 0.61 -3.86
C ASP A 56 20.79 1.48 -4.87
N LYS A 57 21.62 0.86 -5.73
CA LYS A 57 22.37 1.56 -6.78
C LYS A 57 21.46 2.26 -7.80
N GLN A 58 20.34 1.63 -8.17
CA GLN A 58 19.38 2.26 -9.08
C GLN A 58 18.65 3.43 -8.42
N GLN A 59 18.26 3.30 -7.14
CA GLN A 59 17.63 4.39 -6.41
C GLN A 59 18.56 5.60 -6.25
N GLU A 60 19.83 5.36 -5.90
CA GLU A 60 20.85 6.43 -5.80
C GLU A 60 21.04 7.14 -7.14
N ALA A 61 21.11 6.40 -8.25
CA ALA A 61 21.25 6.98 -9.58
C ALA A 61 20.04 7.82 -10.01
N MET A 62 18.84 7.54 -9.48
CA MET A 62 17.64 8.34 -9.71
C MET A 62 17.56 9.56 -8.79
N GLN A 63 18.05 9.44 -7.55
CA GLN A 63 18.12 10.54 -6.57
C GLN A 63 19.25 11.53 -6.86
N GLY A 64 20.30 11.13 -7.59
CA GLY A 64 21.45 11.98 -7.97
C GLY A 64 21.15 13.16 -8.91
N THR A 65 19.88 13.51 -9.11
CA THR A 65 19.44 14.71 -9.87
C THR A 65 18.59 15.68 -9.04
N GLU A 66 18.33 15.38 -7.76
CA GLU A 66 17.78 16.37 -6.85
C GLU A 66 18.91 17.27 -6.35
N ASP A 67 19.12 18.35 -7.09
CA ASP A 67 19.64 19.61 -6.54
C ASP A 67 18.71 20.01 -5.40
N ILE A 68 18.97 19.48 -4.20
CA ILE A 68 18.41 20.05 -2.98
C ILE A 68 19.05 21.43 -2.91
N ASP A 69 18.28 22.43 -3.29
CA ASP A 69 18.61 23.84 -3.06
C ASP A 69 19.10 23.97 -1.61
N PRO A 70 20.37 24.36 -1.37
CA PRO A 70 20.93 24.46 -0.02
C PRO A 70 20.33 25.61 0.81
N GLY A 71 19.19 26.18 0.37
CA GLY A 71 18.44 27.24 1.03
C GLY A 71 17.35 26.77 2.00
N PHE A 72 17.01 25.47 2.08
CA PHE A 72 16.00 24.98 3.03
C PHE A 72 16.59 23.99 4.04
N SER A 73 17.42 24.52 4.94
CA SER A 73 17.91 23.83 6.13
C SER A 73 16.75 23.62 7.11
N VAL A 74 16.10 22.46 7.08
CA VAL A 74 15.32 22.00 8.24
C VAL A 74 16.31 21.34 9.20
N THR A 75 16.88 22.12 10.11
CA THR A 75 17.56 21.61 11.30
C THR A 75 16.52 20.94 12.19
N PRO A 76 16.65 19.63 12.52
CA PRO A 76 15.77 18.99 13.48
C PRO A 76 16.33 19.27 14.88
N GLY A 77 16.11 20.47 15.42
CA GLY A 77 16.69 20.79 16.73
C GLY A 77 16.66 22.23 17.24
N GLU A 78 15.78 23.11 16.74
CA GLU A 78 15.57 24.40 17.39
C GLU A 78 14.10 24.56 17.78
N GLU A 79 13.92 24.58 19.10
CA GLU A 79 12.73 25.01 19.81
C GLU A 79 12.49 26.48 19.44
N GLU A 80 11.78 26.72 18.33
CA GLU A 80 11.40 28.08 17.95
C GLU A 80 10.40 28.59 18.98
N GLU A 81 10.85 29.50 19.85
CA GLU A 81 10.01 30.30 20.72
C GLU A 81 8.93 30.96 19.86
N ILE A 82 7.70 30.48 20.02
CA ILE A 82 6.52 31.17 19.53
C ILE A 82 6.58 32.63 19.98
N ASP A 83 6.74 33.55 19.03
CA ASP A 83 6.63 34.98 19.29
C ASP A 83 5.23 35.27 19.89
N PRO A 84 5.12 35.69 21.16
CA PRO A 84 3.83 35.96 21.79
C PRO A 84 3.18 37.26 21.27
N GLY A 85 3.72 37.85 20.21
CA GLY A 85 3.26 39.06 19.55
C GLY A 85 2.30 38.88 18.37
N PHE A 86 1.95 37.64 17.94
CA PHE A 86 0.91 37.45 16.92
C PHE A 86 -0.46 37.78 17.49
N SER A 87 -0.75 39.09 17.52
CA SER A 87 -2.01 39.68 17.94
C SER A 87 -3.09 39.23 16.97
N GLN A 88 -3.74 38.11 17.30
CA GLN A 88 -5.05 37.78 16.73
C GLN A 88 -6.05 38.80 17.30
N GLU A 89 -6.25 39.86 16.53
CA GLU A 89 -7.33 40.82 16.73
C GLU A 89 -8.68 40.06 16.82
N PRO A 90 -9.57 40.43 17.75
CA PRO A 90 -10.69 39.59 18.14
C PRO A 90 -11.73 39.46 17.03
N ASN A 91 -12.36 38.29 16.91
CA ASN A 91 -13.65 38.15 16.22
C ASN A 91 -14.74 38.81 17.07
N PRO A 92 -15.54 39.72 16.48
CA PRO A 92 -16.93 39.83 16.90
C PRO A 92 -17.89 39.73 15.71
N ASP A 93 -19.08 39.24 16.02
CA ASP A 93 -20.29 39.21 15.19
C ASP A 93 -20.49 38.02 14.24
N SER A 94 -20.98 36.91 14.81
CA SER A 94 -22.25 36.34 14.35
C SER A 94 -22.89 35.54 15.48
N ASP A 95 -23.66 36.27 16.29
CA ASP A 95 -24.64 35.75 17.24
C ASP A 95 -25.83 35.11 16.51
N SER A 96 -26.58 34.27 17.23
CA SER A 96 -27.81 33.53 16.89
C SER A 96 -27.56 32.07 16.47
N GLY A 97 -27.91 31.04 17.23
CA GLY A 97 -28.66 30.96 18.48
C GLY A 97 -29.24 29.54 18.63
N ALA A 98 -29.09 29.00 19.84
CA ALA A 98 -29.95 28.04 20.56
C ALA A 98 -30.41 26.73 19.89
N SER A 99 -30.03 25.61 20.54
CA SER A 99 -30.85 24.52 21.12
C SER A 99 -31.98 23.89 20.27
N GLU A 100 -32.24 22.59 20.22
CA GLU A 100 -32.39 21.57 21.27
C GLU A 100 -32.29 20.17 20.63
N GLU A 101 -31.67 19.24 21.35
CA GLU A 101 -32.26 17.97 21.83
C GLU A 101 -33.24 17.22 20.90
N GLY A 102 -32.84 16.01 20.52
CA GLY A 102 -33.68 15.04 19.84
C GLY A 102 -33.18 13.63 20.09
N GLU A 103 -33.42 13.13 21.30
CA GLU A 103 -33.43 11.69 21.62
C GLU A 103 -34.29 10.92 20.61
N GLY A 104 -33.90 9.70 20.23
CA GLY A 104 -34.85 8.84 19.53
C GLY A 104 -34.32 7.58 18.87
N SER A 105 -34.19 6.53 19.67
CA SER A 105 -34.59 5.15 19.33
C SER A 105 -33.76 4.30 18.36
N VAL A 106 -33.00 3.39 18.97
CA VAL A 106 -32.86 1.97 18.62
C VAL A 106 -33.89 1.46 17.61
N THR A 107 -33.42 1.00 16.45
CA THR A 107 -33.91 -0.25 15.84
C THR A 107 -32.77 -0.92 15.06
N GLY A 108 -32.23 -1.98 15.63
CA GLY A 108 -31.85 -3.16 14.86
C GLY A 108 -32.45 -4.37 15.58
N PRO A 109 -32.44 -5.58 15.01
CA PRO A 109 -32.19 -5.99 13.61
C PRO A 109 -33.40 -6.78 13.04
N GLU A 110 -33.51 -6.97 11.72
CA GLU A 110 -34.42 -8.00 11.18
C GLU A 110 -33.70 -8.89 10.15
N GLN A 111 -33.32 -10.08 10.61
CA GLN A 111 -32.98 -11.23 9.78
C GLN A 111 -34.27 -11.87 9.26
N PRO A 112 -34.37 -12.30 7.99
CA PRO A 112 -35.33 -13.34 7.64
C PRO A 112 -34.81 -14.71 8.08
N ALA A 113 -35.54 -15.32 9.02
CA ALA A 113 -35.37 -16.69 9.43
C ALA A 113 -35.94 -17.67 8.37
N GLY A 114 -35.13 -18.65 7.99
CA GLY A 114 -35.61 -20.03 7.79
C GLY A 114 -36.00 -20.47 6.37
N ALA A 115 -35.15 -21.30 5.78
CA ALA A 115 -35.61 -22.49 5.07
C ALA A 115 -34.61 -23.65 5.33
N LYS A 116 -34.83 -24.35 6.43
CA LYS A 116 -34.27 -25.69 6.65
C LYS A 116 -35.10 -26.66 5.81
N THR A 117 -34.60 -27.10 4.67
CA THR A 117 -35.15 -28.30 4.03
C THR A 117 -34.35 -29.50 4.50
N ASP A 118 -34.97 -30.21 5.44
CA ASP A 118 -34.75 -31.61 5.79
C ASP A 118 -34.75 -32.47 4.52
N GLY A 119 -33.58 -33.01 4.16
CA GLY A 119 -33.37 -33.90 3.03
C GLY A 119 -32.83 -35.25 3.49
N LYS A 120 -33.70 -35.99 4.17
CA LYS A 120 -33.46 -37.32 4.72
C LYS A 120 -33.30 -38.37 3.60
N ARG A 121 -32.27 -39.24 3.74
CA ARG A 121 -32.15 -40.68 3.32
C ARG A 121 -31.47 -41.09 1.99
N LYS A 122 -30.36 -41.83 2.17
CA LYS A 122 -30.16 -43.31 1.99
C LYS A 122 -29.61 -43.83 0.65
N GLY A 123 -28.52 -44.62 0.77
CA GLY A 123 -28.08 -45.67 -0.16
C GLY A 123 -26.67 -45.41 -0.72
N GLY A 124 -25.63 -46.22 -0.55
CA GLY A 124 -25.55 -47.63 -0.20
C GLY A 124 -25.50 -48.52 -1.44
N GLY A 125 -24.32 -49.05 -1.78
CA GLY A 125 -24.08 -50.11 -2.78
C GLY A 125 -23.30 -49.60 -4.00
N ARG A 126 -22.25 -50.25 -4.49
CA ARG A 126 -21.56 -51.52 -4.17
C ARG A 126 -20.09 -51.34 -4.46
#